data_AF-A0A6J4Y6V8-F1
#
_entry.id   AF-A0A6J4Y6V8-F1
#
_cell.length_a   1.000
_cell.length_b   1.000
_cell.length_c   1.000
_cell.angle_alpha   90.00
_cell.angle_beta   90.00
_cell.angle_gamma   90.00
#
_symmetry.space_group_name_H-M   'P 1'
#
loop_
_entity.id
_entity.type
_entity.pdbx_description
1 polymer ?
#
loop_
_entity_poly.entity_id
_entity_poly.type
_entity_poly.pdbx_seq_one_letter_code
_entity_poly.pdbx_strand_id
1 'polypeptide(L)'
;MASHTLAELYAVLSTLPLKPRISPSVAWRPINENIALNNKVISLKTNDYCKAIMSMSEIGLIEGTIYDALIAKVAQKANVERILTLKINHFQKVW
;
A
#
# COMPACT_ATOMS: atom_id res chain seq x y z
N MET A 1 -9.03 -3.28 -0.31
CA MET A 1 -7.61 -3.12 0.09
C MET A 1 -6.76 -2.88 -1.16
N ALA A 2 -5.75 -2.01 -1.10
CA ALA A 2 -4.81 -1.83 -2.19
C ALA A 2 -3.84 -3.01 -2.30
N SER A 3 -3.55 -3.48 -3.52
CA SER A 3 -2.60 -4.58 -3.72
C SER A 3 -1.20 -4.30 -3.15
N HIS A 4 -0.75 -3.04 -3.18
CA HIS A 4 0.54 -2.64 -2.59
C HIS A 4 0.61 -2.81 -1.08
N THR A 5 -0.51 -2.69 -0.36
CA THR A 5 -0.54 -2.91 1.09
C THR A 5 -0.08 -4.33 1.45
N LEU A 6 -0.31 -5.32 0.58
CA LEU A 6 0.20 -6.68 0.78
C LEU A 6 1.73 -6.75 0.67
N ALA A 7 2.30 -6.05 -0.30
CA ALA A 7 3.75 -5.98 -0.51
C ALA A 7 4.44 -5.23 0.64
N GLU A 8 3.88 -4.10 1.07
CA GLU A 8 4.38 -3.36 2.22
C GLU A 8 4.30 -4.18 3.51
N LEU A 9 3.17 -4.87 3.74
CA LEU A 9 3.01 -5.73 4.91
C LEU A 9 4.05 -6.86 4.93
N TYR A 10 4.31 -7.50 3.78
CA TYR A 10 5.36 -8.50 3.67
C TYR A 10 6.75 -7.92 3.96
N ALA A 11 7.08 -6.77 3.37
CA ALA A 11 8.36 -6.11 3.60
C ALA A 11 8.55 -5.77 5.08
N VAL A 12 7.53 -5.26 5.76
CA VAL A 12 7.56 -4.99 7.21
C VAL A 12 7.75 -6.29 8.00
N LEU A 13 6.88 -7.29 7.82
CA LEU A 13 6.94 -8.53 8.60
C LEU A 13 8.26 -9.27 8.44
N SER A 14 8.84 -9.27 7.25
CA SER A 14 10.12 -9.95 6.96
C SER A 14 11.36 -9.18 7.41
N THR A 15 11.23 -7.88 7.74
CA THR A 15 12.35 -7.01 8.18
C THR A 15 12.25 -6.58 9.64
N LEU A 16 11.18 -6.98 10.35
CA LEU A 16 11.00 -6.67 11.77
C LEU A 16 12.23 -7.12 12.59
N PRO A 17 12.75 -6.27 13.51
CA PRO A 17 13.96 -6.55 14.29
C PRO A 17 13.67 -7.48 15.48
N LEU A 18 13.01 -8.62 15.24
CA LEU A 18 12.67 -9.62 16.25
C LEU A 18 13.73 -10.73 16.33
N LYS A 19 13.80 -11.39 17.49
CA LYS A 19 14.63 -12.59 17.71
C LYS A 19 13.76 -13.73 18.29
N PRO A 20 13.64 -14.88 17.60
CA PRO A 20 14.14 -15.15 16.25
C PRO A 20 13.46 -14.27 15.18
N ARG A 21 14.11 -14.09 14.03
CA ARG A 21 13.50 -13.38 12.90
C ARG A 21 12.28 -14.15 12.40
N ILE A 22 11.27 -13.44 11.91
CA ILE A 22 10.15 -14.05 11.21
C ILE A 22 10.66 -14.58 9.88
N SER A 23 10.46 -15.88 9.60
CA SER A 23 10.82 -16.44 8.30
C SER A 23 9.86 -15.94 7.22
N PRO A 24 10.29 -15.84 5.94
CA PRO A 24 9.41 -15.48 4.84
C PRO A 24 8.11 -16.30 4.76
N SER A 25 8.19 -17.61 5.01
CA SER A 25 7.02 -18.50 5.02
C SER A 25 6.07 -18.21 6.18
N VAL A 26 6.58 -17.87 7.35
CA VAL A 26 5.77 -17.46 8.51
C VAL A 26 5.15 -16.08 8.28
N ALA A 27 5.84 -15.16 7.59
CA ALA A 27 5.28 -13.86 7.21
C ALA A 27 4.14 -13.97 6.18
N TRP A 28 4.26 -14.89 5.22
CA TRP A 28 3.21 -15.13 4.21
C TRP A 28 1.89 -15.59 4.83
N ARG A 29 1.94 -16.47 5.83
CA ARG A 29 0.76 -17.10 6.41
C ARG A 29 -0.30 -16.10 6.89
N PRO A 30 -0.02 -15.11 7.78
CA PRO A 30 -1.01 -14.13 8.19
C PRO A 30 -1.43 -13.19 7.06
N ILE A 31 -0.56 -12.89 6.09
CA ILE A 31 -0.93 -12.09 4.91
C ILE A 31 -2.00 -12.81 4.11
N ASN A 32 -1.82 -14.11 3.85
CA ASN A 32 -2.78 -14.89 3.10
C ASN A 32 -4.08 -15.12 3.88
N GLU A 33 -3.95 -15.69 5.09
CA GLU A 33 -5.07 -16.18 5.89
C GLU A 33 -5.93 -15.05 6.45
N ASN A 34 -5.33 -13.96 6.93
CA ASN A 34 -6.08 -12.89 7.60
C ASN A 34 -6.46 -11.75 6.64
N ILE A 35 -5.64 -11.51 5.61
CA ILE A 35 -5.77 -10.33 4.76
C ILE A 35 -6.26 -10.69 3.35
N ALA A 36 -5.46 -11.43 2.57
CA ALA A 36 -5.74 -11.64 1.15
C ALA A 36 -7.03 -12.42 0.90
N LEU A 37 -7.32 -13.46 1.69
CA LEU A 37 -8.52 -14.28 1.53
C LEU A 37 -9.79 -13.58 2.01
N ASN A 38 -9.70 -12.71 3.02
CA ASN A 38 -10.87 -12.11 3.67
C ASN A 38 -11.21 -10.72 3.13
N ASN A 39 -10.41 -10.17 2.21
CA ASN A 39 -10.59 -8.80 1.73
C ASN A 39 -10.61 -8.73 0.20
N LYS A 40 -11.47 -7.87 -0.35
CA LYS A 40 -11.39 -7.51 -1.76
C LYS A 40 -10.10 -6.71 -2.02
N VAL A 41 -9.15 -7.34 -2.69
CA VAL A 41 -7.91 -6.69 -3.14
C VAL A 41 -8.18 -6.01 -4.48
N ILE A 42 -7.84 -4.74 -4.57
CA ILE A 42 -8.01 -3.92 -5.77
C ILE A 42 -6.63 -3.68 -6.36
N SER A 43 -6.45 -4.15 -7.60
CA SER A 43 -5.21 -3.98 -8.35
C SER A 43 -5.23 -2.70 -9.19
N LEU A 44 -4.04 -2.14 -9.36
CA LEU A 44 -3.77 -1.05 -10.28
C LEU A 44 -3.28 -1.64 -11.61
N LYS A 45 -3.71 -1.02 -12.72
CA LYS A 45 -3.17 -1.27 -14.06
C LYS A 45 -2.08 -0.25 -14.35
N THR A 46 -1.24 -0.49 -15.37
CA THR A 46 -0.17 0.44 -15.78
C THR A 46 -0.62 1.89 -15.89
N ASN A 47 -1.80 2.15 -16.48
CA ASN A 47 -2.34 3.50 -16.59
C ASN A 47 -2.60 4.17 -15.22
N ASP A 48 -3.01 3.40 -14.22
CA ASP A 48 -3.23 3.93 -12.87
C ASP A 48 -1.89 4.35 -12.24
N TYR A 49 -0.82 3.58 -12.45
CA TYR A 49 0.54 3.93 -12.02
C TYR A 49 1.04 5.19 -12.73
N CYS A 50 0.92 5.26 -14.05
CA CYS A 50 1.33 6.43 -14.82
C CYS A 50 0.62 7.70 -14.33
N LYS A 51 -0.69 7.62 -14.05
CA LYS A 51 -1.45 8.74 -13.48
C LYS A 51 -0.95 9.14 -12.10
N ALA A 52 -0.69 8.18 -11.21
CA ALA A 52 -0.15 8.48 -9.88
C ALA A 52 1.23 9.17 -9.96
N ILE A 53 2.12 8.65 -10.81
CA ILE A 53 3.47 9.21 -11.02
C ILE A 53 3.38 10.62 -11.62
N MET A 54 2.52 10.83 -12.62
CA MET A 54 2.29 12.13 -13.24
C MET A 54 1.80 13.15 -12.19
N SER A 55 0.75 12.82 -11.44
CA SER A 55 0.23 13.72 -10.40
C SER A 55 1.29 14.07 -9.35
N MET A 56 2.10 13.10 -8.91
CA MET A 56 3.20 13.36 -7.97
C MET A 56 4.28 14.28 -8.56
N SER A 57 4.60 14.11 -9.84
CA SER A 57 5.59 14.95 -10.53
C SER A 57 5.16 16.40 -10.63
N GLU A 58 3.86 16.66 -10.82
CA GLU A 58 3.29 18.01 -10.94
C GLU A 58 3.37 18.80 -9.62
N ILE A 59 3.29 18.11 -8.48
CA ILE A 59 3.36 18.72 -7.13
C ILE A 59 4.76 18.62 -6.50
N GLY A 60 5.76 18.15 -7.25
CA GLY A 60 7.16 18.09 -6.80
C GLY A 60 7.41 17.11 -5.64
N LEU A 61 6.58 16.08 -5.48
CA LEU A 61 6.81 15.07 -4.43
C LEU A 61 7.89 14.08 -4.84
N ILE A 62 8.87 13.92 -3.95
CA ILE A 62 10.02 13.02 -4.14
C ILE A 62 9.77 11.73 -3.34
N GLU A 63 10.43 10.66 -3.81
CA GLU A 63 10.61 9.30 -3.29
C GLU A 63 10.05 8.97 -1.88
N GLY A 64 9.48 7.77 -1.74
CA GLY A 64 8.92 7.25 -0.49
C GLY A 64 7.42 7.54 -0.29
N THR A 65 6.89 8.58 -0.93
CA THR A 65 5.45 8.90 -0.95
C THR A 65 4.67 8.18 -2.07
N ILE A 66 5.38 7.48 -2.97
CA ILE A 66 4.77 6.78 -4.11
C ILE A 66 3.80 5.67 -3.67
N TYR A 67 4.13 4.93 -2.60
CA TYR A 67 3.23 3.89 -2.11
C TYR A 67 1.96 4.48 -1.51
N ASP A 68 2.07 5.58 -0.76
CA ASP A 68 0.91 6.33 -0.26
C ASP A 68 0.04 6.83 -1.43
N ALA A 69 0.65 7.37 -2.49
CA ALA A 69 -0.06 7.82 -3.70
C ALA A 69 -0.75 6.66 -4.44
N LEU A 70 -0.12 5.49 -4.53
CA LEU A 70 -0.72 4.31 -5.15
C LEU A 70 -1.89 3.77 -4.33
N ILE A 71 -1.81 3.81 -2.99
CA ILE A 71 -2.94 3.45 -2.12
C ILE A 71 -4.08 4.48 -2.26
N ALA A 72 -3.76 5.78 -2.30
CA ALA A 72 -4.74 6.83 -2.58
C ALA A 72 -5.41 6.62 -3.94
N LYS A 73 -4.64 6.23 -4.97
CA LYS A 73 -5.19 5.93 -6.30
C LYS A 73 -6.16 4.76 -6.30
N VAL A 74 -5.89 3.72 -5.51
CA VAL A 74 -6.84 2.63 -5.30
C VAL A 74 -8.12 3.14 -4.64
N ALA A 75 -8.02 3.98 -3.62
CA ALA A 75 -9.18 4.53 -2.93
C ALA A 75 -10.07 5.36 -3.87
N GLN A 76 -9.47 6.25 -4.66
CA GLN A 76 -10.17 7.01 -5.71
C GLN A 76 -10.86 6.07 -6.72
N LYS A 77 -10.12 5.08 -7.25
CA LYS A 77 -10.64 4.10 -8.22
C LYS A 77 -11.79 3.27 -7.67
N ALA A 78 -11.75 2.96 -6.37
CA ALA A 78 -12.75 2.16 -5.68
C ALA A 78 -13.93 2.98 -5.16
N ASN A 79 -13.86 4.31 -5.26
CA ASN A 79 -14.84 5.26 -4.74
C ASN A 79 -15.19 4.98 -3.26
N VAL A 80 -14.17 4.74 -2.43
CA VAL A 80 -14.37 4.48 -1.00
C VAL A 80 -14.57 5.78 -0.23
N GLU A 81 -15.41 5.74 0.80
CA GLU A 81 -15.70 6.91 1.63
C GLU A 81 -14.56 7.27 2.59
N ARG A 82 -13.74 6.28 2.99
CA ARG A 82 -12.74 6.42 4.04
C ARG A 82 -11.48 5.61 3.75
N ILE A 83 -10.33 6.15 4.16
CA ILE A 83 -9.06 5.43 4.28
C ILE A 83 -8.73 5.24 5.76
N LEU A 84 -8.39 4.01 6.15
CA LEU A 84 -7.79 3.72 7.44
C LEU A 84 -6.25 3.82 7.31
N THR A 85 -5.64 4.76 8.03
CA THR A 85 -4.19 4.96 8.00
C THR A 85 -3.68 5.47 9.36
N LEU A 86 -2.46 5.07 9.72
CA LEU A 86 -1.72 5.64 10.84
C LEU A 86 -0.86 6.85 10.42
N LYS A 87 -0.78 7.13 9.11
CA LYS A 87 0.07 8.18 8.51
C LYS A 87 -0.76 9.22 7.76
N ILE A 88 -1.68 9.89 8.46
CA ILE A 88 -2.62 10.87 7.87
C ILE A 88 -1.89 11.93 7.03
N ASN A 89 -0.82 12.50 7.57
CA ASN A 89 -0.04 13.57 6.91
C ASN A 89 0.59 13.14 5.57
N HIS A 90 0.79 11.85 5.34
CA HIS A 90 1.31 11.36 4.07
C HIS A 90 0.22 11.32 3.01
N PHE A 91 -0.96 10.80 3.37
CA PHE A 91 -2.11 10.71 2.48
C PHE A 91 -2.66 12.09 2.10
N GLN A 92 -2.60 13.08 2.99
CA GLN A 92 -3.01 14.45 2.69
C GLN A 92 -2.20 15.10 1.55
N LYS A 93 -0.96 14.67 1.32
CA LYS A 93 -0.11 15.24 0.26
C LYS A 93 -0.40 14.67 -1.13
N VAL A 94 -1.03 13.50 -1.21
CA VAL A 94 -1.17 12.70 -2.43
C VAL A 94 -2.63 12.41 -2.80
N TRP A 95 -3.57 13.00 -2.07
CA TRP A 95 -5.01 12.78 -2.26
C TRP A 95 -5.55 13.47 -3.52
#